data_AF-A0A1F2YQK1-F1
#
_entry.id   AF-A0A1F2YQK1-F1
#
_cell.length_a   1.000
_cell.length_b   1.000
_cell.length_c   1.000
_cell.angle_alpha   90.00
_cell.angle_beta   90.00
_cell.angle_gamma   90.00
#
_symmetry.space_group_name_H-M   'P 1'
#
loop_
_entity.id
_entity.type
_entity.pdbx_description
1 polymer ?
#
loop_
_entity_poly.entity_id
_entity_poly.type
_entity_poly.pdbx_seq_one_letter_code
_entity_poly.pdbx_strand_id
1 'polypeptide(L)'
;MANLILTVIAVALVATVSVIAVFYGGSAYNKYQEEASAMRVLAAGDQIVSSAALYANQERVVPAGLTDLLSKNYLLEVPVDESGEAWEVRRGYAVLSLPDSQKSIRLCLTMRKKLGLDAEARCADAEMAGCTPKNTQAPEGCNKHCLRTCFDPADRSAWNPLFDRNDPCCMDNSQYLFMTDPVFP
;
A
#
# COMPACT_ATOMS: atom_id res chain seq x y z
N MET A 1 46.38 -30.57 22.75
CA MET A 1 46.40 -30.30 21.30
C MET A 1 45.06 -30.58 20.61
N ALA A 2 44.28 -31.60 21.03
CA ALA A 2 42.93 -31.84 20.50
C ALA A 2 41.93 -30.68 20.71
N ASN A 3 42.05 -29.92 21.81
CA ASN A 3 41.19 -28.76 22.07
C ASN A 3 41.29 -27.66 21.02
N LEU A 4 42.47 -27.44 20.41
CA LEU A 4 42.67 -26.34 19.47
C LEU A 4 41.96 -26.61 18.13
N ILE A 5 41.92 -27.88 17.71
CA ILE A 5 41.19 -28.30 16.52
C ILE A 5 39.68 -28.17 16.77
N LEU A 6 39.20 -28.60 17.93
CA LEU A 6 37.78 -28.49 18.30
C LEU A 6 37.31 -27.04 18.39
N THR A 7 38.12 -26.14 18.97
CA THR A 7 37.74 -24.72 19.03
C THR A 7 37.70 -24.06 17.64
N VAL A 8 38.65 -24.40 16.75
CA VAL A 8 38.66 -23.86 15.38
C VAL A 8 37.45 -24.34 14.59
N ILE A 9 37.08 -25.63 14.71
CA ILE A 9 35.88 -26.16 14.05
C ILE A 9 34.61 -25.52 14.62
N ALA A 10 34.51 -25.33 15.94
CA ALA A 10 33.37 -24.68 16.57
C ALA A 10 33.19 -23.24 16.08
N VAL A 11 34.28 -22.46 16.00
CA VAL A 11 34.23 -21.08 15.49
C VAL A 11 33.84 -21.06 14.01
N ALA A 12 34.34 -22.00 13.20
CA ALA A 12 33.97 -22.11 11.78
C ALA A 12 32.47 -22.45 11.58
N LEU A 13 31.91 -23.31 12.42
CA LEU A 13 30.48 -23.65 12.41
C LEU A 13 29.60 -22.46 12.83
N VAL A 14 29.99 -21.74 13.88
CA VAL A 14 29.25 -20.53 14.29
C VAL A 14 29.32 -19.47 13.20
N ALA A 15 30.47 -19.27 12.57
CA ALA A 15 30.62 -18.32 11.48
C ALA A 15 29.72 -18.68 10.28
N THR A 16 29.67 -19.95 9.88
CA THR A 16 28.80 -20.39 8.77
C THR A 16 27.31 -20.25 9.08
N VAL A 17 26.87 -20.62 10.28
CA VAL A 17 25.47 -20.42 10.71
C VAL A 17 25.11 -18.93 10.75
N SER A 18 26.03 -18.08 11.23
CA SER A 18 25.82 -16.63 11.28
C SER A 18 25.64 -16.02 9.88
N VAL A 19 26.46 -16.45 8.91
CA VAL A 19 26.32 -16.03 7.50
C VAL A 19 24.96 -16.44 6.95
N ILE A 20 24.54 -17.70 7.15
CA ILE A 20 23.22 -18.19 6.71
C ILE A 20 22.10 -17.37 7.36
N ALA A 21 22.18 -17.11 8.67
CA ALA A 21 21.18 -16.35 9.39
C ALA A 21 21.06 -14.90 8.89
N VAL A 22 22.18 -14.25 8.54
CA VAL A 22 22.16 -12.88 8.00
C VAL A 22 21.58 -12.86 6.57
N PHE A 23 22.02 -13.76 5.69
CA PHE A 23 21.57 -13.76 4.30
C PHE A 23 20.10 -14.20 4.15
N TYR A 24 19.71 -15.30 4.79
CA TYR A 24 18.34 -15.81 4.69
C TYR A 24 17.40 -15.11 5.65
N GLY A 25 17.84 -14.82 6.88
CA GLY A 25 17.02 -14.12 7.88
C GLY A 25 16.77 -12.65 7.51
N GLY A 26 17.72 -11.98 6.87
CA GLY A 26 17.54 -10.60 6.39
C GLY A 26 16.41 -10.47 5.37
N SER A 27 16.33 -11.40 4.41
CA SER A 27 15.26 -11.39 3.40
C SER A 27 13.86 -11.59 4.01
N ALA A 28 13.75 -12.51 4.97
CA ALA A 28 12.50 -12.75 5.69
C ALA A 28 12.11 -11.55 6.56
N TYR A 29 13.07 -10.97 7.29
CA TYR A 29 12.85 -9.78 8.12
C TYR A 29 12.34 -8.60 7.29
N ASN A 30 12.97 -8.31 6.16
CA ASN A 30 12.56 -7.24 5.25
C ASN A 30 11.12 -7.45 4.76
N LYS A 31 10.77 -8.69 4.38
CA LYS A 31 9.39 -9.02 3.97
C LYS A 31 8.38 -8.80 5.09
N TYR A 32 8.69 -9.24 6.31
CA TYR A 32 7.79 -9.00 7.46
C TYR A 32 7.64 -7.51 7.78
N GLN A 33 8.70 -6.73 7.62
CA GLN A 33 8.65 -5.29 7.80
C GLN A 33 7.77 -4.62 6.73
N GLU A 34 7.90 -5.02 5.47
CA GLU A 34 7.04 -4.55 4.36
C GLU A 34 5.57 -4.91 4.61
N GLU A 35 5.28 -6.14 5.05
CA GLU A 35 3.92 -6.56 5.41
C GLU A 35 3.36 -5.79 6.61
N ALA A 36 4.16 -5.55 7.64
CA ALA A 36 3.74 -4.79 8.81
C ALA A 36 3.44 -3.32 8.44
N SER A 37 4.26 -2.72 7.57
CA SER A 37 4.05 -1.36 7.06
C SER A 37 2.73 -1.28 6.27
N ALA A 38 2.48 -2.26 5.38
CA ALA A 38 1.23 -2.34 4.62
C ALA A 38 -0.01 -2.45 5.55
N MET A 39 0.06 -3.29 6.57
CA MET A 39 -1.04 -3.45 7.54
C MET A 39 -1.29 -2.17 8.35
N ARG A 40 -0.24 -1.41 8.68
CA ARG A 40 -0.40 -0.12 9.37
C ARG A 40 -1.15 0.89 8.51
N VAL A 41 -0.79 1.00 7.23
CA VAL A 41 -1.46 1.91 6.29
C VAL A 41 -2.91 1.51 6.08
N LEU A 42 -3.19 0.20 5.91
CA LEU A 42 -4.57 -0.30 5.82
C LEU A 42 -5.38 0.02 7.08
N ALA A 43 -4.82 -0.23 8.27
CA ALA A 43 -5.50 0.04 9.53
C ALA A 43 -5.77 1.55 9.74
N ALA A 44 -4.84 2.41 9.33
CA ALA A 44 -5.03 3.86 9.35
C ALA A 44 -6.14 4.32 8.39
N GLY A 45 -6.17 3.77 7.17
CA GLY A 45 -7.25 4.02 6.21
C GLY A 45 -8.61 3.57 6.74
N ASP A 46 -8.70 2.35 7.27
CA ASP A 46 -9.92 1.80 7.87
C ASP A 46 -10.43 2.65 9.04
N GLN A 47 -9.53 3.19 9.87
CA GLN A 47 -9.90 4.10 10.95
C GLN A 47 -10.56 5.38 10.40
N ILE A 48 -9.99 5.97 9.36
CA ILE A 48 -10.53 7.19 8.74
C ILE A 48 -11.88 6.91 8.09
N VAL A 49 -12.01 5.84 7.31
CA VAL A 49 -13.26 5.45 6.64
C VAL A 49 -14.36 5.16 7.67
N SER A 50 -14.04 4.42 8.73
CA SER A 50 -14.98 4.13 9.81
C SER A 50 -15.44 5.41 10.52
N SER A 51 -14.51 6.31 10.84
CA SER A 51 -14.84 7.61 11.43
C SER A 51 -15.68 8.48 10.50
N ALA A 52 -15.39 8.48 9.20
CA ALA A 52 -16.18 9.20 8.20
C ALA A 52 -17.59 8.62 8.06
N ALA A 53 -17.75 7.30 8.09
CA ALA A 53 -19.05 6.65 8.07
C ALA A 53 -19.87 6.96 9.34
N LEU A 54 -19.23 6.98 10.52
CA LEU A 54 -19.88 7.39 11.76
C LEU A 54 -20.32 8.86 11.72
N TYR A 55 -19.46 9.76 11.23
CA TYR A 55 -19.81 11.16 11.01
C TYR A 55 -21.01 11.29 10.07
N ALA A 56 -20.98 10.63 8.92
CA ALA A 56 -22.06 10.69 7.93
C ALA A 56 -23.39 10.19 8.49
N ASN A 57 -23.37 9.16 9.33
CA ASN A 57 -24.57 8.64 9.97
C ASN A 57 -25.15 9.57 11.03
N GLN A 58 -24.30 10.24 11.82
CA GLN A 58 -24.75 11.11 12.92
C GLN A 58 -25.12 12.51 12.45
N GLU A 59 -24.32 13.08 11.56
CA GLU A 59 -24.45 14.46 11.07
C GLU A 59 -25.29 14.57 9.79
N ARG A 60 -25.62 13.43 9.16
CA ARG A 60 -26.36 13.34 7.88
C ARG A 60 -25.68 14.08 6.73
N VAL A 61 -24.39 14.36 6.85
CA VAL A 61 -23.55 15.04 5.87
C VAL A 61 -22.21 14.31 5.81
N VAL A 62 -21.63 14.19 4.62
CA VAL A 62 -20.30 13.59 4.42
C VAL A 62 -19.23 14.60 4.88
N PRO A 63 -18.19 14.20 5.63
CA PRO A 63 -17.15 15.13 6.05
C PRO A 63 -16.47 15.77 4.83
N ALA A 64 -16.28 17.09 4.85
CA ALA A 64 -15.59 17.81 3.78
C ALA A 64 -14.06 17.63 3.89
N GLY A 65 -13.57 17.33 5.08
CA GLY A 65 -12.17 17.05 5.35
C GLY A 65 -11.95 16.37 6.70
N LEU A 66 -10.69 15.97 6.98
CA LEU A 66 -10.32 15.37 8.27
C LEU A 66 -10.51 16.33 9.46
N THR A 67 -10.50 17.64 9.22
CA THR A 67 -10.79 18.66 10.24
C THR A 67 -12.18 18.52 10.84
N ASP A 68 -13.16 18.06 10.05
CA ASP A 68 -14.53 17.83 10.52
C ASP A 68 -14.59 16.62 11.46
N LEU A 69 -13.75 15.61 11.20
CA LEU A 69 -13.64 14.42 12.05
C LEU A 69 -12.93 14.74 13.37
N LEU A 70 -11.87 15.56 13.33
CA LEU A 70 -11.14 16.01 14.51
C LEU A 70 -11.99 16.92 15.40
N SER A 71 -12.63 17.94 14.82
CA SER A 71 -13.37 18.95 15.57
C SER A 71 -14.56 18.37 16.35
N LYS A 72 -15.14 17.28 15.85
CA LYS A 72 -16.26 16.58 16.49
C LYS A 72 -15.85 15.30 17.24
N ASN A 73 -14.55 15.07 17.44
CA ASN A 73 -14.00 13.91 18.17
C ASN A 73 -14.35 12.53 17.57
N TYR A 74 -14.61 12.45 16.27
CA TYR A 74 -14.67 11.15 15.57
C TYR A 74 -13.28 10.58 15.29
N LEU A 75 -12.26 11.44 15.32
CA LEU A 75 -10.85 11.11 15.21
C LEU A 75 -10.11 11.87 16.32
N LEU A 76 -9.23 11.20 17.07
CA LEU A 76 -8.43 11.85 18.12
C LEU A 76 -7.22 12.57 17.54
N GLU A 77 -6.58 11.93 16.56
CA GLU A 77 -5.43 12.43 15.82
C GLU A 77 -5.48 11.91 14.39
N VAL A 78 -4.94 12.67 13.45
CA VAL A 78 -4.79 12.20 12.06
C VAL A 78 -3.61 11.24 12.03
N PRO A 79 -3.82 9.99 11.59
CA PRO A 79 -2.71 9.08 11.37
C PRO A 79 -1.69 9.71 10.41
N VAL A 80 -0.42 9.45 10.63
CA VAL A 80 0.67 9.83 9.72
C VAL A 80 1.40 8.58 9.30
N ASP A 81 1.92 8.57 8.07
CA ASP A 81 2.75 7.48 7.59
C ASP A 81 4.17 7.54 8.17
N GLU A 82 5.02 6.55 7.83
CA GLU A 82 6.43 6.53 8.25
C GLU A 82 7.25 7.72 7.72
N SER A 83 6.77 8.37 6.66
CA SER A 83 7.39 9.53 6.02
C SER A 83 6.96 10.85 6.67
N GLY A 84 5.96 10.83 7.54
CA GLY A 84 5.34 12.01 8.15
C GLY A 84 4.28 12.68 7.28
N GLU A 85 3.89 12.06 6.16
CA GLU A 85 2.79 12.52 5.32
C GLU A 85 1.46 12.23 6.03
N ALA A 86 0.61 13.26 6.09
CA ALA A 86 -0.71 13.16 6.66
C ALA A 86 -1.70 12.62 5.63
N TRP A 87 -2.71 11.92 6.12
CA TRP A 87 -3.85 11.56 5.29
C TRP A 87 -4.64 12.81 4.91
N GLU A 88 -5.33 12.72 3.79
CA GLU A 88 -6.25 13.74 3.30
C GLU A 88 -7.58 13.09 2.89
N VAL A 89 -8.65 13.87 2.91
CA VAL A 89 -9.93 13.46 2.30
C VAL A 89 -10.10 14.21 1.00
N ARG A 90 -10.15 13.49 -0.12
CA ARG A 90 -10.36 14.06 -1.46
C ARG A 90 -11.53 13.37 -2.13
N ARG A 91 -12.51 14.17 -2.59
CA ARG A 91 -13.70 13.68 -3.31
C ARG A 91 -14.46 12.56 -2.57
N GLY A 92 -14.45 12.58 -1.23
CA GLY A 92 -15.11 11.57 -0.39
C GLY A 92 -14.28 10.31 -0.10
N TYR A 93 -13.01 10.27 -0.53
CA TYR A 93 -12.09 9.18 -0.28
C TYR A 93 -10.99 9.59 0.68
N ALA A 94 -10.51 8.67 1.51
CA ALA A 94 -9.29 8.87 2.28
C ALA A 94 -8.08 8.53 1.41
N VAL A 95 -7.14 9.46 1.32
CA VAL A 95 -6.01 9.44 0.40
C VAL A 95 -4.74 9.70 1.20
N LEU A 96 -3.70 8.90 0.99
CA LEU A 96 -2.37 9.14 1.57
C LEU A 96 -1.38 9.42 0.46
N SER A 97 -0.70 10.56 0.52
CA SER A 97 0.37 10.90 -0.42
C SER A 97 1.57 9.97 -0.24
N LEU A 98 1.85 9.11 -1.21
CA LEU A 98 3.07 8.29 -1.21
C LEU A 98 4.10 8.84 -2.20
N PRO A 99 5.39 8.94 -1.83
CA PRO A 99 6.42 9.39 -2.76
C PRO A 99 6.61 8.38 -3.90
N ASP A 100 6.97 8.85 -5.10
CA ASP A 100 7.30 7.99 -6.24
C ASP A 100 8.61 7.22 -5.99
N SER A 101 8.48 6.05 -5.35
CA SER A 101 9.60 5.22 -4.93
C SER A 101 9.27 3.73 -5.07
N GLN A 102 10.32 2.93 -5.29
CA GLN A 102 10.22 1.47 -5.27
C GLN A 102 9.69 0.91 -3.92
N LYS A 103 9.84 1.67 -2.82
CA LYS A 103 9.26 1.30 -1.52
C LYS A 103 7.74 1.46 -1.55
N SER A 104 7.24 2.59 -2.04
CA SER A 104 5.80 2.87 -2.16
C SER A 104 5.09 1.89 -3.09
N ILE A 105 5.71 1.54 -4.22
CA ILE A 105 5.18 0.53 -5.15
C ILE A 105 5.03 -0.83 -4.45
N ARG A 106 6.04 -1.25 -3.69
CA ARG A 106 6.02 -2.53 -2.96
C ARG A 106 5.01 -2.52 -1.81
N LEU A 107 4.92 -1.42 -1.07
CA LEU A 107 3.92 -1.21 -0.03
C LEU A 107 2.51 -1.38 -0.61
N CYS A 108 2.25 -0.69 -1.71
CA CYS A 108 1.00 -0.77 -2.45
C CYS A 108 0.67 -2.21 -2.88
N LEU A 109 1.58 -2.87 -3.60
CA LEU A 109 1.39 -4.26 -4.02
C LEU A 109 1.12 -5.21 -2.84
N THR A 110 1.79 -4.98 -1.71
CA THR A 110 1.60 -5.76 -0.50
C THR A 110 0.20 -5.53 0.10
N MET A 111 -0.29 -4.29 0.13
CA MET A 111 -1.66 -3.98 0.57
C MET A 111 -2.71 -4.68 -0.31
N ARG A 112 -2.56 -4.61 -1.64
CA ARG A 112 -3.44 -5.31 -2.59
C ARG A 112 -3.49 -6.81 -2.32
N LYS A 113 -2.32 -7.42 -2.11
CA LYS A 113 -2.21 -8.84 -1.78
C LYS A 113 -2.98 -9.20 -0.50
N LYS A 114 -2.90 -8.37 0.53
CA LYS A 114 -3.64 -8.56 1.79
C LYS A 114 -5.16 -8.45 1.60
N LEU A 115 -5.63 -7.64 0.65
CA LEU A 115 -7.05 -7.51 0.31
C LEU A 115 -7.53 -8.52 -0.75
N GLY A 116 -6.68 -9.47 -1.17
CA GLY A 116 -7.03 -10.48 -2.17
C GLY A 116 -6.99 -9.97 -3.62
N LEU A 117 -6.47 -8.76 -3.84
CA LEU A 117 -6.29 -8.10 -5.15
C LEU A 117 -4.89 -8.40 -5.73
N ASP A 118 -4.38 -9.61 -5.47
CA ASP A 118 -3.02 -10.01 -5.80
C ASP A 118 -2.81 -10.02 -7.32
N ALA A 119 -2.09 -9.03 -7.83
CA ALA A 119 -1.79 -8.90 -9.25
C ALA A 119 -0.93 -10.07 -9.76
N GLU A 120 -0.03 -10.62 -8.93
CA GLU A 120 0.80 -11.76 -9.32
C GLU A 120 -0.04 -13.00 -9.61
N ALA A 121 -1.10 -13.21 -8.82
CA ALA A 121 -1.98 -14.36 -8.94
C ALA A 121 -3.07 -14.18 -10.01
N ARG A 122 -3.33 -12.95 -10.47
CA ARG A 122 -4.52 -12.60 -11.27
C ARG A 122 -4.19 -12.05 -12.66
N CYS A 123 -2.94 -11.72 -12.94
CA CYS A 123 -2.52 -11.15 -14.21
C CYS A 123 -1.50 -12.08 -14.87
N ALA A 124 -1.74 -12.49 -16.13
CA ALA A 124 -0.67 -13.05 -16.96
C ALA A 124 0.39 -11.94 -17.11
N ASP A 125 1.65 -12.25 -16.81
CA ASP A 125 2.77 -11.31 -16.75
C ASP A 125 2.74 -10.37 -15.53
N ALA A 126 2.82 -10.95 -14.32
CA ALA A 126 3.00 -10.24 -13.06
C ALA A 126 4.16 -9.21 -13.06
N GLU A 127 5.23 -9.46 -13.83
CA GLU A 127 6.31 -8.49 -14.09
C GLU A 127 5.85 -7.29 -14.93
N MET A 128 4.92 -7.47 -15.88
CA MET A 128 4.25 -6.38 -16.60
C MET A 128 3.07 -5.76 -15.82
N ALA A 129 2.48 -6.49 -14.87
CA ALA A 129 1.61 -5.92 -13.84
C ALA A 129 2.37 -4.98 -12.88
N GLY A 130 3.71 -4.95 -13.01
CA GLY A 130 4.58 -3.83 -12.70
C GLY A 130 4.26 -2.61 -13.56
N CYS A 131 3.20 -1.90 -13.18
CA CYS A 131 3.24 -0.47 -12.85
C CYS A 131 4.10 0.44 -13.73
N THR A 132 4.16 0.21 -15.04
CA THR A 132 4.68 1.21 -15.95
C THR A 132 3.54 2.21 -16.10
N PRO A 133 3.72 3.50 -15.76
CA PRO A 133 2.62 4.46 -15.55
C PRO A 133 1.89 4.87 -16.84
N LYS A 134 1.94 4.06 -17.91
CA LYS A 134 1.75 4.55 -19.28
C LYS A 134 0.51 4.04 -20.01
N ASN A 135 -0.12 2.95 -19.58
CA ASN A 135 -1.37 2.54 -20.23
C ASN A 135 -2.48 2.33 -19.20
N THR A 136 -3.55 3.09 -19.44
CA THR A 136 -4.85 2.97 -18.79
C THR A 136 -5.66 1.77 -19.29
N GLN A 137 -5.00 0.90 -20.06
CA GLN A 137 -5.58 -0.29 -20.67
C GLN A 137 -4.80 -1.48 -20.13
N ALA A 138 -5.51 -2.33 -19.39
CA ALA A 138 -4.99 -3.65 -19.10
C ALA A 138 -4.90 -4.45 -20.42
N PRO A 139 -3.98 -5.42 -20.55
CA PRO A 139 -3.94 -6.31 -21.70
C PRO A 139 -5.31 -6.94 -22.02
N GLU A 140 -5.53 -7.34 -23.26
CA GLU A 140 -6.81 -7.95 -23.67
C GLU A 140 -7.09 -9.21 -22.82
N GLY A 141 -8.22 -9.21 -22.08
CA GLY A 141 -8.59 -10.30 -21.17
C GLY A 141 -8.09 -10.19 -19.72
N CYS A 142 -7.50 -9.06 -19.32
CA CYS A 142 -6.96 -8.89 -17.96
C CYS A 142 -8.03 -8.62 -16.88
N ASN A 143 -7.71 -8.98 -15.64
CA ASN A 143 -8.56 -8.82 -14.47
C ASN A 143 -8.57 -7.35 -13.97
N LYS A 144 -9.69 -6.85 -13.44
CA LYS A 144 -9.77 -5.53 -12.77
C LYS A 144 -8.72 -5.36 -11.65
N HIS A 145 -8.32 -6.45 -11.02
CA HIS A 145 -7.25 -6.50 -10.02
C HIS A 145 -5.83 -6.29 -10.58
N CYS A 146 -5.69 -5.92 -11.86
CA CYS A 146 -4.43 -5.56 -12.49
C CYS A 146 -4.30 -4.04 -12.71
N LEU A 147 -5.39 -3.27 -12.57
CA LEU A 147 -5.42 -1.84 -12.85
C LEU A 147 -4.96 -1.01 -11.65
N ARG A 148 -4.43 0.18 -11.94
CA ARG A 148 -3.91 1.14 -10.94
C ARG A 148 -4.34 2.58 -11.19
N THR A 149 -5.10 2.88 -12.24
CA THR A 149 -5.54 4.26 -12.53
C THR A 149 -6.94 4.48 -11.99
N CYS A 150 -7.08 5.48 -11.11
CA CYS A 150 -8.34 5.79 -10.44
C CYS A 150 -9.39 6.34 -11.39
N PHE A 151 -8.95 7.18 -12.32
CA PHE A 151 -9.83 7.93 -13.19
C PHE A 151 -9.71 7.45 -14.63
N ASP A 152 -10.81 7.59 -15.36
CA ASP A 152 -10.86 7.24 -16.77
C ASP A 152 -9.83 8.09 -17.54
N PRO A 153 -8.93 7.48 -18.35
CA PRO A 153 -8.02 8.23 -19.21
C PRO A 153 -8.69 9.25 -20.12
N ALA A 154 -9.89 8.93 -20.61
CA ALA A 154 -10.65 9.76 -21.53
C ALA A 154 -11.47 10.82 -20.78
N ASP A 155 -11.93 10.52 -19.57
CA ASP A 155 -12.62 11.45 -18.68
C ASP A 155 -12.03 11.42 -17.27
N ARG A 156 -11.06 12.30 -17.02
CA ARG A 156 -10.34 12.40 -15.73
C ARG A 156 -11.22 12.85 -14.56
N SER A 157 -12.47 13.24 -14.82
CA SER A 157 -13.45 13.56 -13.77
C SER A 157 -14.24 12.33 -13.32
N ALA A 158 -14.25 11.28 -14.13
CA ALA A 158 -14.97 10.04 -13.88
C ALA A 158 -14.05 8.94 -13.35
N TRP A 159 -14.58 8.11 -12.46
CA TRP A 159 -13.88 6.92 -11.98
C TRP A 159 -13.68 5.92 -13.11
N ASN A 160 -12.51 5.27 -13.16
CA ASN A 160 -12.23 4.22 -14.12
C ASN A 160 -13.20 3.04 -13.89
N PRO A 161 -14.11 2.74 -14.83
CA PRO A 161 -15.13 1.71 -14.64
C PRO A 161 -14.54 0.30 -14.55
N LEU A 162 -13.30 0.12 -15.02
CA LEU A 162 -12.60 -1.16 -14.96
C LEU A 162 -11.82 -1.35 -13.66
N PHE A 163 -11.62 -0.30 -12.86
CA PHE A 163 -10.87 -0.35 -11.61
C PHE A 163 -11.76 -0.78 -10.43
N ASP A 164 -11.23 -1.63 -9.55
CA ASP A 164 -11.94 -2.02 -8.34
C ASP A 164 -11.94 -0.87 -7.33
N ARG A 165 -13.12 -0.39 -6.92
CA ARG A 165 -13.24 0.75 -5.99
C ARG A 165 -12.63 0.49 -4.62
N ASN A 166 -12.47 -0.77 -4.23
CA ASN A 166 -11.89 -1.17 -2.95
C ASN A 166 -10.37 -1.38 -3.02
N ASP A 167 -9.76 -1.02 -4.14
CA ASP A 167 -8.34 -1.21 -4.36
C ASP A 167 -7.55 -0.03 -3.77
N PRO A 168 -6.72 -0.27 -2.73
CA PRO A 168 -6.04 0.77 -1.97
C PRO A 168 -4.80 1.23 -2.73
N CYS A 169 -4.77 1.10 -4.05
CA CYS A 169 -3.58 1.21 -4.85
C CYS A 169 -3.94 1.83 -6.17
N CYS A 170 -3.98 3.14 -6.11
CA CYS A 170 -4.55 3.95 -7.14
C CYS A 170 -3.54 5.04 -7.51
N MET A 171 -3.56 5.49 -8.75
CA MET A 171 -2.79 6.62 -9.24
C MET A 171 -3.81 7.69 -9.61
N ASP A 172 -3.82 8.80 -8.87
CA ASP A 172 -4.58 9.98 -9.24
C ASP A 172 -3.93 10.66 -10.46
N ASN A 173 -4.28 10.16 -11.64
CA ASN A 173 -3.92 10.75 -12.92
C ASN A 173 -4.78 11.99 -13.29
N SER A 174 -5.72 12.40 -12.44
CA SER A 174 -6.59 13.54 -12.72
C SER A 174 -5.91 14.88 -12.51
N GLN A 175 -4.89 14.93 -11.62
CA GLN A 175 -4.16 16.16 -11.31
C GLN A 175 -2.72 16.16 -11.84
N TYR A 176 -1.98 15.03 -11.82
CA TYR A 176 -0.60 14.93 -12.32
C TYR A 176 -0.24 13.51 -12.83
N LEU A 177 0.82 13.39 -13.64
CA LEU A 177 1.38 12.12 -14.17
C LEU A 177 2.26 11.34 -13.15
N PHE A 178 2.15 11.67 -11.86
CA PHE A 178 2.94 11.04 -10.80
C PHE A 178 2.09 10.01 -10.05
N MET A 179 2.76 8.99 -9.52
CA MET A 179 2.17 7.84 -8.86
C MET A 179 1.70 8.24 -7.46
N THR A 180 0.48 8.75 -7.32
CA THR A 180 0.01 9.19 -6.00
C THR A 180 -1.40 8.62 -5.75
N ASP A 181 -1.43 7.50 -5.02
CA ASP A 181 -2.02 7.40 -3.67
C ASP A 181 -2.85 6.13 -3.42
N PRO A 182 -2.66 5.46 -2.27
CA PRO A 182 -3.66 4.54 -1.78
C PRO A 182 -4.96 5.29 -1.45
N VAL A 183 -6.03 4.91 -2.16
CA VAL A 183 -7.37 5.50 -2.06
C VAL A 183 -8.27 4.51 -1.35
N PHE A 184 -8.91 4.93 -0.26
CA PHE A 184 -9.83 4.11 0.51
C PHE A 184 -11.25 4.67 0.32
N PRO A 185 -12.20 3.83 -0.17
CA PRO A 185 -13.60 4.20 -0.36
C PRO A 185 -14.37 4.37 0.95
#